data_AF-A0A0C1K9A3-F1
#
_entry.id   AF-A0A0C1K9A3-F1
#
_cell.length_a   1.000
_cell.length_b   1.000
_cell.length_c   1.000
_cell.angle_alpha   90.00
_cell.angle_beta   90.00
_cell.angle_gamma   90.00
#
_symmetry.space_group_name_H-M   'P 1'
#
loop_
_entity.id
_entity.type
_entity.pdbx_description
1 polymer ?
#
loop_
_entity_poly.entity_id
_entity_poly.type
_entity_poly.pdbx_seq_one_letter_code
_entity_poly.pdbx_strand_id
1 'polypeptide(L)'
;MLKLSHKTLIIFSGVIWLAVGSFLLSLGLNFLLHAVQDMRFLEKNNYPLLNLFSSVFSNAENTMVFLIAVGLIIGYSKGRYVLGKAAVKGVERIYTLPNPTYLQNIYDSKYYILLAGMMGLGFSMKYLGIPADIRGLIDVAIGSALINGAMIYFRLAFTKPLEDRS
;
A
#
# COMPACT_ATOMS: atom_id res chain seq x y z
N MET A 1 -24.59 -14.63 11.92
CA MET A 1 -23.23 -14.04 11.98
C MET A 1 -22.21 -15.14 11.72
N LEU A 2 -21.38 -15.02 10.69
CA LEU A 2 -20.42 -16.07 10.29
C LEU A 2 -19.25 -16.14 11.29
N LYS A 3 -19.05 -17.30 11.89
CA LYS A 3 -17.87 -17.64 12.72
C LYS A 3 -16.80 -18.20 11.80
N LEU A 4 -15.58 -17.67 11.86
CA LEU A 4 -14.49 -18.08 10.98
C LEU A 4 -13.26 -18.53 11.78
N SER A 5 -12.50 -19.47 11.21
CA SER A 5 -11.23 -19.91 11.74
C SER A 5 -10.17 -18.80 11.61
N HIS A 6 -9.20 -18.78 12.53
CA HIS A 6 -8.06 -17.86 12.49
C HIS A 6 -7.37 -17.84 11.12
N LYS A 7 -7.20 -19.01 10.50
CA LYS A 7 -6.61 -19.11 9.16
C LYS A 7 -7.39 -18.29 8.12
N THR A 8 -8.72 -18.38 8.13
CA THR A 8 -9.58 -17.64 7.20
C THR A 8 -9.49 -16.13 7.44
N LEU A 9 -9.40 -15.70 8.70
CA LEU A 9 -9.28 -14.27 9.05
C LEU A 9 -7.94 -13.68 8.62
N ILE A 10 -6.85 -14.44 8.77
CA ILE A 10 -5.51 -14.04 8.32
C ILE A 10 -5.49 -13.93 6.78
N ILE A 11 -6.03 -14.93 6.06
CA ILE A 11 -6.13 -14.91 4.59
C ILE A 11 -6.98 -13.72 4.13
N PHE A 12 -8.13 -13.49 4.76
CA PHE A 12 -9.02 -12.39 4.41
C PHE A 12 -8.32 -11.02 4.56
N SER A 13 -7.55 -10.84 5.64
CA SER A 13 -6.75 -9.63 5.85
C SER A 13 -5.68 -9.44 4.77
N GLY A 14 -4.98 -10.52 4.40
CA GLY A 14 -4.02 -10.52 3.29
C GLY A 14 -4.67 -10.15 1.95
N VAL A 15 -5.87 -10.68 1.65
CA VAL A 15 -6.62 -10.36 0.43
C VAL A 15 -7.00 -8.88 0.39
N ILE A 16 -7.46 -8.29 1.49
CA ILE A 16 -7.78 -6.86 1.56
C ILE A 16 -6.53 -6.02 1.25
N TRP A 17 -5.41 -6.32 1.88
CA TRP A 17 -4.16 -5.59 1.65
C TRP A 17 -3.67 -5.72 0.21
N LEU A 18 -3.78 -6.92 -0.38
CA LEU A 18 -3.42 -7.16 -1.76
C LEU A 18 -4.32 -6.39 -2.74
N ALA A 19 -5.63 -6.37 -2.49
CA ALA A 19 -6.60 -5.68 -3.33
C ALA A 19 -6.38 -4.16 -3.29
N VAL A 20 -6.27 -3.58 -2.09
CA VAL A 20 -6.00 -2.14 -1.91
C VAL A 20 -4.62 -1.78 -2.48
N GLY A 21 -3.61 -2.61 -2.24
CA GLY A 21 -2.26 -2.39 -2.75
C GLY A 21 -2.19 -2.40 -4.28
N SER A 22 -2.84 -3.38 -4.92
CA SER A 22 -2.94 -3.47 -6.38
C SER A 22 -3.70 -2.29 -6.98
N PHE A 23 -4.79 -1.86 -6.34
CA PHE A 23 -5.56 -0.69 -6.76
C PHE A 23 -4.74 0.59 -6.70
N LEU A 24 -4.05 0.86 -5.58
CA LEU A 24 -3.21 2.05 -5.42
C LEU A 24 -2.00 2.04 -6.37
N LEU A 25 -1.38 0.88 -6.58
CA LEU A 25 -0.29 0.76 -7.55
C LEU A 25 -0.75 1.14 -8.96
N SER A 26 -1.90 0.61 -9.40
CA SER A 26 -2.50 0.92 -10.70
C SER A 26 -2.85 2.42 -10.81
N LEU A 27 -3.45 2.98 -9.77
CA LEU A 27 -3.80 4.40 -9.70
C LEU A 27 -2.55 5.29 -9.78
N GLY A 28 -1.49 4.93 -9.05
CA GLY A 28 -0.24 5.68 -9.02
C GLY A 28 0.48 5.67 -10.37
N LEU A 29 0.50 4.51 -11.05
CA LEU A 29 1.03 4.40 -12.42
C LEU A 29 0.22 5.25 -13.40
N ASN A 30 -1.11 5.24 -13.29
CA ASN A 30 -1.98 6.05 -14.14
C ASN A 30 -1.74 7.56 -13.93
N PHE A 31 -1.56 8.02 -12.69
CA PHE A 31 -1.20 9.41 -12.43
C PHE A 31 0.16 9.82 -13.00
N LEU A 32 1.17 8.96 -12.89
CA LEU A 32 2.49 9.23 -13.50
C LEU A 32 2.42 9.29 -15.03
N LEU A 33 1.63 8.40 -15.65
CA LEU A 33 1.40 8.39 -17.08
C LEU A 33 0.71 9.69 -17.54
N HIS A 34 -0.35 10.12 -16.85
CA HIS A 34 -1.02 11.39 -17.16
C HIS A 34 -0.10 12.59 -16.96
N ALA A 35 0.73 12.60 -15.92
CA ALA A 35 1.68 13.68 -15.69
C ALA A 35 2.71 13.82 -16.83
N VAL A 36 3.22 12.69 -17.36
CA VAL A 36 4.13 12.71 -18.53
C VAL A 36 3.41 13.14 -19.80
N GLN A 37 2.19 12.65 -20.04
CA GLN A 37 1.40 13.06 -21.20
C GLN A 37 1.12 14.56 -21.17
N ASP A 38 0.65 15.09 -20.04
CA ASP A 38 0.37 16.52 -19.88
C ASP A 38 1.63 17.38 -20.07
N MET A 39 2.78 16.95 -19.54
CA MET A 39 4.05 17.65 -19.74
C MET A 39 4.46 17.70 -21.22
N ARG A 40 4.23 16.60 -21.96
CA ARG A 40 4.60 16.47 -23.38
C ARG A 40 3.64 17.16 -24.34
N PHE A 41 2.34 17.16 -24.05
CA PHE A 41 1.30 17.66 -24.97
C PHE A 41 0.74 19.04 -24.60
N LEU A 42 0.72 19.40 -23.31
CA LEU A 42 0.12 20.65 -22.83
C LEU A 42 1.16 21.68 -22.34
N GLU A 43 2.46 21.39 -22.45
CA GLU A 43 3.60 22.18 -21.93
C GLU A 43 3.37 22.70 -20.49
N LYS A 44 2.61 21.95 -19.69
CA LYS A 44 2.21 22.39 -18.35
C LYS A 44 3.32 22.07 -17.35
N ASN A 45 4.10 23.08 -16.97
CA ASN A 45 5.21 22.97 -16.01
C ASN A 45 4.80 22.79 -14.52
N ASN A 46 3.61 22.26 -14.23
CA ASN A 46 3.12 22.10 -12.85
C ASN A 46 3.54 20.79 -12.16
N TYR A 47 4.49 20.05 -12.73
CA TYR A 47 4.97 18.76 -12.21
C TYR A 47 6.39 18.88 -11.64
N PRO A 48 6.53 19.15 -10.33
CA PRO A 48 7.81 19.48 -9.72
C PRO A 48 8.82 18.34 -9.77
N LEU A 49 8.39 17.08 -9.60
CA LEU A 49 9.32 15.93 -9.63
C LEU A 49 9.79 15.66 -11.06
N LEU A 50 8.86 15.70 -12.02
CA LEU A 50 9.23 15.53 -13.43
C LEU A 50 10.20 16.62 -13.88
N ASN A 51 10.00 17.87 -13.48
CA ASN A 51 10.88 18.98 -13.82
C ASN A 51 12.24 18.95 -13.09
N LEU A 52 12.27 18.46 -11.86
CA LEU A 52 13.53 18.36 -11.10
C LEU A 52 14.48 17.34 -11.76
N PHE A 53 13.92 16.21 -12.20
CA PHE A 53 14.69 15.12 -12.79
C PHE A 53 14.78 15.17 -14.32
N SER A 54 14.03 16.03 -15.02
CA SER A 54 14.18 16.24 -16.48
C SER A 54 15.56 16.79 -16.86
N SER A 55 16.22 17.51 -15.95
CA SER A 55 17.61 17.98 -16.14
C SER A 55 18.62 16.83 -16.19
N VAL A 56 18.33 15.73 -15.49
CA VAL A 56 19.18 14.54 -15.40
C VAL A 56 18.84 13.54 -16.51
N PHE A 57 17.56 13.44 -16.87
CA PHE A 57 17.06 12.48 -17.85
C PHE A 57 16.47 13.21 -19.06
N SER A 58 17.08 13.04 -20.23
CA SER A 58 16.69 13.73 -21.47
C SER A 58 15.26 13.49 -21.94
N ASN A 59 14.60 12.42 -21.48
CA ASN A 59 13.24 12.05 -21.87
C ASN A 59 12.32 11.94 -20.64
N ALA A 60 11.12 12.53 -20.71
CA ALA A 60 10.12 12.46 -19.65
C ALA A 60 9.69 11.01 -19.32
N GLU A 61 9.72 10.13 -20.31
CA GLU A 61 9.45 8.69 -20.14
C GLU A 61 10.48 8.02 -19.21
N ASN A 62 11.77 8.35 -19.39
CA ASN A 62 12.84 7.83 -18.54
C ASN A 62 12.71 8.35 -17.10
N THR A 63 12.34 9.63 -16.93
CA THR A 63 12.08 10.21 -15.62
C THR A 63 10.92 9.49 -14.91
N MET A 64 9.84 9.17 -15.63
CA MET A 64 8.73 8.41 -15.06
C MET A 64 9.15 7.00 -14.64
N VAL A 65 9.88 6.28 -15.49
CA VAL A 65 10.40 4.93 -15.13
C VAL A 65 11.28 5.01 -13.89
N PHE A 66 12.12 6.05 -13.79
CA PHE A 66 12.92 6.30 -12.60
C PHE A 66 12.06 6.56 -11.35
N LEU A 67 11.04 7.43 -11.45
CA LEU A 67 10.11 7.68 -10.34
C LEU A 67 9.36 6.41 -9.91
N ILE A 68 8.92 5.58 -10.86
CA ILE A 68 8.31 4.28 -10.55
C ILE A 68 9.30 3.40 -9.79
N ALA A 69 10.54 3.28 -10.27
CA ALA A 69 11.56 2.48 -9.61
C ALA A 69 11.83 2.98 -8.18
N VAL A 70 11.96 4.28 -7.98
CA VAL A 70 12.12 4.91 -6.65
C VAL A 70 10.91 4.60 -5.76
N GLY A 71 9.69 4.76 -6.27
CA GLY A 71 8.46 4.43 -5.56
C GLY A 71 8.42 2.97 -5.13
N LEU A 72 8.75 2.04 -6.03
CA LEU A 72 8.83 0.61 -5.73
C LEU A 72 9.87 0.29 -4.66
N ILE A 73 11.06 0.92 -4.70
CA ILE A 73 12.13 0.73 -3.71
C ILE A 73 11.70 1.26 -2.33
N ILE A 74 11.12 2.47 -2.29
CA ILE A 74 10.59 3.06 -1.05
C ILE A 74 9.50 2.16 -0.48
N GLY A 75 8.58 1.72 -1.34
CA GLY A 75 7.48 0.83 -0.99
C GLY A 75 7.95 -0.51 -0.46
N TYR A 76 8.91 -1.15 -1.12
CA TYR A 76 9.52 -2.40 -0.64
C TYR A 76 10.18 -2.23 0.72
N SER A 77 10.98 -1.17 0.88
CA SER A 77 11.70 -0.88 2.12
C SER A 77 10.72 -0.65 3.28
N LYS A 78 9.76 0.27 3.12
CA LYS A 78 8.75 0.56 4.15
C LYS A 78 7.82 -0.63 4.38
N GLY A 79 7.45 -1.34 3.32
CA GLY A 79 6.61 -2.55 3.36
C GLY A 79 7.23 -3.63 4.26
N ARG A 80 8.53 -3.89 4.09
CA ARG A 80 9.24 -4.90 4.87
C ARG A 80 9.43 -4.51 6.34
N TYR A 81 9.80 -3.26 6.63
CA TYR A 81 10.15 -2.86 8.00
C TYR A 81 8.96 -2.40 8.85
N VAL A 82 8.01 -1.67 8.27
CA VAL A 82 6.90 -1.05 9.00
C VAL A 82 5.64 -1.91 8.88
N LEU A 83 5.18 -2.15 7.65
CA LEU A 83 3.95 -2.91 7.42
C LEU A 83 4.13 -4.39 7.79
N GLY A 84 5.33 -4.96 7.59
CA GLY A 84 5.62 -6.33 8.03
C GLY A 84 5.47 -6.51 9.54
N LYS A 85 5.95 -5.56 10.35
CA LYS A 85 5.73 -5.57 11.80
C LYS A 85 4.25 -5.43 12.14
N ALA A 86 3.51 -4.59 11.42
CA ALA A 86 2.07 -4.42 11.62
C ALA A 86 1.29 -5.70 11.26
N ALA A 87 1.66 -6.38 10.17
CA ALA A 87 1.05 -7.63 9.75
C ALA A 87 1.27 -8.75 10.78
N VAL A 88 2.52 -8.91 11.26
CA VAL A 88 2.85 -9.87 12.32
C VAL A 88 2.03 -9.61 13.58
N LYS A 89 2.00 -8.37 14.08
CA LYS A 89 1.18 -8.00 15.25
C LYS A 89 -0.31 -8.24 15.03
N GLY A 90 -0.81 -7.99 13.81
CA GLY A 90 -2.20 -8.25 13.44
C GLY A 90 -2.53 -9.75 13.51
N VAL A 91 -1.63 -10.60 13.02
CA VAL A 91 -1.78 -12.06 13.11
C VAL A 91 -1.67 -12.56 14.55
N GLU A 92 -0.70 -12.10 15.33
CA GLU A 92 -0.57 -12.42 16.76
C GLU A 92 -1.85 -12.09 17.52
N ARG A 93 -2.45 -10.92 17.26
CA ARG A 93 -3.74 -10.53 17.84
C ARG A 93 -4.87 -11.47 17.42
N ILE A 94 -4.94 -11.92 16.16
CA ILE A 94 -5.94 -12.90 15.72
C ILE A 94 -5.80 -14.20 16.53
N TYR A 95 -4.58 -14.66 16.81
CA TYR A 95 -4.36 -15.87 17.62
C TYR A 95 -4.79 -15.73 19.08
N THR A 96 -4.80 -14.51 19.64
CA THR A 96 -5.30 -14.27 21.02
C THR A 96 -6.83 -14.27 21.14
N LEU A 97 -7.56 -14.30 20.01
CA LEU A 97 -9.02 -14.32 20.02
C LEU A 97 -9.56 -15.75 20.24
N PRO A 98 -10.75 -15.93 20.85
CA PRO A 98 -11.37 -17.24 20.97
C PRO A 98 -11.73 -17.81 19.60
N ASN A 99 -11.27 -19.04 19.31
CA ASN A 99 -11.55 -19.72 18.06
C ASN A 99 -12.85 -20.56 18.16
N PRO A 100 -13.89 -20.35 17.34
CA PRO A 100 -14.00 -19.40 16.23
C PRO A 100 -14.59 -18.03 16.61
N THR A 101 -14.05 -16.96 16.04
CA THR A 101 -14.45 -15.56 16.33
C THR A 101 -15.27 -14.93 15.20
N TYR A 102 -15.95 -13.83 15.52
CA TYR A 102 -16.75 -13.06 14.57
C TYR A 102 -15.87 -12.13 13.72
N LEU A 103 -16.22 -11.99 12.44
CA LEU A 103 -15.52 -11.16 11.44
C LEU A 103 -15.36 -9.69 11.87
N GLN A 104 -16.26 -9.20 12.72
CA GLN A 104 -16.29 -7.81 13.21
C GLN A 104 -15.18 -7.52 14.24
N ASN A 105 -14.66 -8.54 14.92
CA ASN A 105 -13.63 -8.40 15.96
C ASN A 105 -12.19 -8.49 15.41
N ILE A 106 -12.02 -8.65 14.09
CA ILE A 106 -10.68 -8.72 13.46
C ILE A 106 -9.88 -7.46 13.76
N TYR A 107 -10.51 -6.28 13.65
CA TYR A 107 -9.83 -5.00 13.75
C TYR A 107 -10.31 -4.23 14.99
N ASP A 108 -9.34 -3.71 15.75
CA ASP A 108 -9.62 -2.82 16.90
C ASP A 108 -10.28 -1.53 16.38
N SER A 109 -11.12 -0.88 17.18
CA SER A 109 -11.64 0.45 16.85
C SER A 109 -10.51 1.44 16.53
N LYS A 110 -9.35 1.29 17.18
CA LYS A 110 -8.13 2.06 16.88
C LYS A 110 -7.60 1.82 15.46
N TYR A 111 -7.73 0.60 14.94
CA TYR A 111 -7.30 0.26 13.58
C TYR A 111 -8.23 0.89 12.54
N TYR A 112 -9.54 0.92 12.78
CA TYR A 112 -10.48 1.62 11.89
C TYR A 112 -10.20 3.14 11.85
N ILE A 113 -9.88 3.75 13.00
CA ILE A 113 -9.49 5.18 13.05
C ILE A 113 -8.19 5.42 12.27
N LEU A 114 -7.19 4.56 12.45
CA LEU A 114 -5.94 4.68 11.70
C LEU A 114 -6.17 4.56 10.19
N LEU A 115 -6.98 3.60 9.77
CA LEU A 115 -7.29 3.33 8.37
C LEU A 115 -8.11 4.48 7.76
N ALA A 116 -9.08 5.03 8.50
CA ALA A 116 -9.80 6.24 8.13
C ALA A 116 -8.87 7.46 8.04
N GLY A 117 -7.88 7.58 8.93
CA GLY A 117 -6.87 8.64 8.87
C GLY A 117 -5.97 8.54 7.63
N MET A 118 -5.52 7.34 7.26
CA MET A 118 -4.74 7.10 6.05
C MET A 118 -5.55 7.38 4.77
N MET A 119 -6.81 6.94 4.73
CA MET A 119 -7.72 7.26 3.63
C MET A 119 -8.03 8.76 3.55
N GLY A 120 -8.24 9.40 4.70
CA GLY A 120 -8.47 10.84 4.83
C GLY A 120 -7.27 11.65 4.33
N LEU A 121 -6.05 11.22 4.65
CA LEU A 121 -4.83 11.82 4.10
C LEU A 121 -4.79 11.70 2.57
N GLY A 122 -5.01 10.51 2.01
CA GLY A 122 -5.06 10.31 0.56
C GLY A 122 -6.14 11.15 -0.14
N PHE A 123 -7.30 11.31 0.51
CA PHE A 123 -8.38 12.16 0.01
C PHE A 123 -8.03 13.66 0.11
N SER A 124 -7.41 14.08 1.21
CA SER A 124 -6.98 15.48 1.41
C SER A 124 -5.96 15.91 0.36
N MET A 125 -5.06 15.01 -0.08
CA MET A 125 -4.11 15.30 -1.16
C MET A 125 -4.80 15.66 -2.47
N LYS A 126 -5.98 15.09 -2.75
CA LYS A 126 -6.80 15.48 -3.90
C LYS A 126 -7.33 16.91 -3.77
N TYR A 127 -7.77 17.30 -2.57
CA TYR A 127 -8.33 18.65 -2.31
C TYR A 127 -7.26 19.73 -2.26
N LEU A 128 -6.06 19.40 -1.76
CA LEU A 128 -4.93 20.32 -1.69
C LEU A 128 -4.26 20.56 -3.06
N GLY A 129 -4.78 19.96 -4.14
CA GLY A 129 -4.24 20.14 -5.48
C GLY A 129 -2.83 19.60 -5.63
N ILE A 130 -2.45 18.56 -4.87
CA ILE A 130 -1.12 17.96 -4.97
C ILE A 130 -0.89 17.48 -6.41
N PRO A 131 0.24 17.86 -7.04
CA PRO A 131 0.59 17.44 -8.39
C PRO A 131 0.51 15.93 -8.61
N ALA A 132 0.08 15.54 -9.81
CA ALA A 132 -0.16 14.13 -10.17
C ALA A 132 1.13 13.29 -10.12
N ASP A 133 2.29 13.88 -10.38
CA ASP A 133 3.60 13.21 -10.30
C ASP A 133 3.96 12.80 -8.86
N ILE A 134 3.75 13.70 -7.89
CA ILE A 134 3.96 13.42 -6.45
C ILE A 134 2.96 12.36 -5.98
N ARG A 135 1.68 12.54 -6.32
CA ARG A 135 0.64 11.61 -5.93
C ARG A 135 0.89 10.22 -6.51
N GLY A 136 1.28 10.16 -7.79
CA GLY A 136 1.63 8.93 -8.47
C GLY A 136 2.78 8.19 -7.80
N LEU A 137 3.86 8.90 -7.44
CA LEU A 137 4.99 8.34 -6.70
C LEU A 137 4.55 7.76 -5.33
N ILE A 138 3.73 8.50 -4.59
CA ILE A 138 3.24 8.09 -3.27
C ILE A 138 2.34 6.85 -3.39
N ASP A 139 1.41 6.84 -4.33
CA ASP A 139 0.47 5.72 -4.53
C ASP A 139 1.21 4.45 -5.00
N VAL A 140 2.24 4.57 -5.85
CA VAL A 140 3.14 3.46 -6.21
C VAL A 140 3.87 2.92 -4.99
N ALA A 141 4.42 3.80 -4.14
CA ALA A 141 5.13 3.39 -2.93
C ALA A 141 4.21 2.71 -1.92
N ILE A 142 3.03 3.25 -1.67
CA ILE A 142 2.04 2.67 -0.74
C ILE A 142 1.50 1.34 -1.31
N GLY A 143 1.17 1.30 -2.59
CA GLY A 143 0.68 0.11 -3.27
C GLY A 143 1.68 -1.05 -3.17
N SER A 144 2.95 -0.80 -3.50
CA SER A 144 4.04 -1.76 -3.35
C SER A 144 4.22 -2.21 -1.89
N ALA A 145 4.17 -1.29 -0.93
CA ALA A 145 4.29 -1.62 0.49
C ALA A 145 3.17 -2.54 0.99
N LEU A 146 1.92 -2.28 0.58
CA LEU A 146 0.76 -3.09 0.95
C LEU A 146 0.80 -4.49 0.33
N ILE A 147 1.20 -4.61 -0.94
CA ILE A 147 1.38 -5.91 -1.60
C ILE A 147 2.42 -6.74 -0.85
N ASN A 148 3.57 -6.14 -0.51
CA ASN A 148 4.60 -6.81 0.27
C ASN A 148 4.10 -7.23 1.66
N GLY A 149 3.31 -6.37 2.32
CA GLY A 149 2.66 -6.70 3.59
C GLY A 149 1.65 -7.84 3.50
N ALA A 150 0.86 -7.89 2.43
CA ALA A 150 -0.11 -8.95 2.18
C ALA A 150 0.56 -10.34 2.08
N MET A 151 1.75 -10.40 1.47
CA MET A 151 2.52 -11.65 1.39
C MET A 151 2.91 -12.18 2.77
N ILE A 152 3.09 -11.31 3.76
CA ILE A 152 3.39 -11.72 5.14
C ILE A 152 2.15 -12.36 5.77
N TYR A 153 0.96 -11.79 5.57
CA TYR A 153 -0.29 -12.43 6.00
C TYR A 153 -0.46 -13.82 5.40
N PHE A 154 -0.26 -13.97 4.09
CA PHE A 154 -0.35 -15.28 3.45
C PHE A 154 0.68 -16.25 4.01
N ARG A 155 1.94 -15.84 4.16
CA ARG A 155 2.99 -16.68 4.74
C ARG A 155 2.62 -17.15 6.15
N LEU A 156 2.11 -16.25 6.99
CA LEU A 156 1.70 -16.55 8.35
C LEU A 156 0.44 -17.45 8.41
N ALA A 157 -0.50 -17.30 7.47
CA ALA A 157 -1.68 -18.17 7.40
C ALA A 157 -1.36 -19.64 7.13
N PHE A 158 -0.24 -19.91 6.44
CA PHE A 158 0.20 -21.26 6.09
C PHE A 158 1.30 -21.81 7.02
N THR A 159 1.84 -20.99 7.93
CA THR A 159 2.75 -21.48 8.97
C THR A 159 1.93 -21.88 10.21
N LYS A 160 2.11 -23.12 10.69
CA LYS A 160 1.41 -23.63 11.90
C LYS A 160 1.64 -22.69 13.09
N PRO A 161 0.66 -22.52 14.01
CA PRO A 161 0.86 -21.77 15.25
C PRO A 161 2.00 -22.39 16.06
N LEU A 162 2.73 -21.57 16.82
CA LEU A 162 3.95 -21.95 17.56
C LEU A 162 3.73 -22.97 18.70
N GLU A 163 2.51 -23.42 18.95
CA GLU A 163 2.14 -24.29 20.07
C GLU A 163 2.43 -25.79 19.82
N ASP A 164 2.78 -26.16 18.59
CA ASP A 164 3.05 -27.56 18.18
C ASP A 164 4.57 -27.86 18.06
N ARG A 165 5.41 -27.05 18.74
CA ARG A 165 6.89 -27.12 18.67
C ARG A 165 7.57 -27.41 20.02
N SER A 166 6.82 -27.88 21.01
CA SER A 166 7.35 -28.31 22.32
C SER A 166 6.94 -29.74 22.63
#